data_AF-A0AAP4FRU9-F1
#
_entry.id   AF-A0AAP4FRU9-F1
#
_cell.length_a   1.000
_cell.length_b   1.000
_cell.length_c   1.000
_cell.angle_alpha   90.00
_cell.angle_beta   90.00
_cell.angle_gamma   90.00
#
_symmetry.space_group_name_H-M   'P 1'
#
loop_
_entity.id
_entity.type
_entity.pdbx_description
1 polymer ?
#
loop_
_entity_poly.entity_id
_entity_poly.type
_entity_poly.pdbx_seq_one_letter_code
_entity_poly.pdbx_strand_id
1 'polypeptide(L)'
;MVGEEIANGHAFDKHVIEQSEFKELGISTKEQFAAHIEKVVKNPTSSKNFSGGRTAYWDEPSGTVVIRNPKSADGGTAFRPTNGRAYYDNLR
;
A
#
# COMPACT_ATOMS: atom_id res chain seq x y z
N MET A 1 6.71 12.26 1.29
CA MET A 1 6.44 11.15 2.25
C MET A 1 6.12 9.89 1.44
N VAL A 2 6.28 8.68 1.99
CA VAL A 2 6.08 7.42 1.23
C VAL A 2 4.68 7.33 0.63
N GLY A 3 3.67 7.73 1.40
CA GLY A 3 2.28 7.76 0.97
C GLY A 3 2.03 8.74 -0.16
N GLU A 4 2.69 9.90 -0.18
CA GLU A 4 2.57 10.86 -1.27
C GLU A 4 3.20 10.34 -2.57
N GLU A 5 4.37 9.69 -2.49
CA GLU A 5 5.03 9.13 -3.67
C GLU A 5 4.14 8.07 -4.32
N ILE A 6 3.60 7.14 -3.51
CA ILE A 6 2.76 6.05 -3.99
C ILE A 6 1.38 6.55 -4.46
N ALA A 7 0.77 7.51 -3.75
CA ALA A 7 -0.55 8.05 -4.10
C ALA A 7 -0.52 8.94 -5.34
N ASN A 8 0.59 9.61 -5.63
CA ASN A 8 0.75 10.39 -6.86
C ASN A 8 1.16 9.53 -8.06
N GLY A 9 1.69 8.33 -7.81
CA GLY A 9 1.96 7.33 -8.84
C GLY A 9 0.72 6.54 -9.28
N HIS A 10 0.96 5.44 -10.00
CA HIS A 10 -0.08 4.61 -10.61
C HIS A 10 -0.97 3.84 -9.62
N ALA A 11 -0.61 3.79 -8.32
CA ALA A 11 -1.33 2.97 -7.36
C ALA A 11 -2.74 3.53 -7.07
N PHE A 12 -2.90 4.85 -7.04
CA PHE A 12 -4.18 5.48 -6.75
C PHE A 12 -5.22 5.17 -7.83
N ASP A 13 -4.93 5.48 -9.09
CA ASP A 13 -5.88 5.30 -10.19
C ASP A 13 -6.28 3.81 -10.31
N LYS A 14 -5.31 2.91 -10.21
CA LYS A 14 -5.57 1.47 -10.34
C LYS A 14 -6.37 0.90 -9.16
N HIS A 15 -5.92 1.13 -7.94
CA HIS A 15 -6.46 0.41 -6.77
C HIS A 15 -7.61 1.15 -6.09
N VAL A 16 -7.59 2.49 -6.10
CA VAL A 16 -8.65 3.31 -5.51
C VAL A 16 -9.76 3.58 -6.52
N ILE A 17 -9.43 3.99 -7.74
CA ILE A 17 -10.44 4.40 -8.73
C ILE A 17 -10.98 3.20 -9.53
N GLU A 18 -10.13 2.48 -10.26
CA GLU A 18 -10.56 1.39 -11.15
C GLU A 18 -11.05 0.16 -10.38
N GLN A 19 -10.30 -0.27 -9.37
CA GLN A 19 -10.61 -1.49 -8.61
C GLN A 19 -11.47 -1.23 -7.37
N SER A 20 -11.68 0.03 -6.98
CA SER A 20 -12.51 0.42 -5.83
C SER A 20 -12.15 -0.33 -4.53
N GLU A 21 -10.90 -0.76 -4.37
CA GLU A 21 -10.48 -1.62 -3.25
C GLU A 21 -10.66 -0.90 -1.91
N PHE A 22 -10.46 0.42 -1.90
CA PHE A 22 -10.51 1.22 -0.69
C PHE A 22 -11.87 1.90 -0.42
N LYS A 23 -12.89 1.59 -1.22
CA LYS A 23 -14.23 2.20 -1.10
C LYS A 23 -14.85 1.96 0.28
N GLU A 24 -14.68 0.76 0.83
CA GLU A 24 -15.18 0.41 2.17
C GLU A 24 -14.49 1.18 3.30
N LEU A 25 -13.27 1.67 3.06
CA LEU A 25 -12.50 2.48 4.00
C LEU A 25 -12.80 3.98 3.85
N GLY A 26 -13.68 4.37 2.92
CA GLY A 26 -14.02 5.77 2.65
C GLY A 26 -12.90 6.57 1.99
N ILE A 27 -11.92 5.89 1.37
CA ILE A 27 -10.80 6.52 0.68
C ILE A 27 -11.16 6.67 -0.80
N SER A 28 -11.24 7.90 -1.27
CA SER A 28 -11.54 8.26 -2.66
C SER A 28 -10.67 9.37 -3.21
N THR A 29 -9.80 9.99 -2.40
CA THR A 29 -8.86 11.03 -2.84
C THR A 29 -7.40 10.63 -2.62
N LYS A 30 -6.48 11.26 -3.37
CA LYS A 30 -5.04 11.01 -3.27
C LYS A 30 -4.51 11.32 -1.87
N GLU A 31 -5.02 12.37 -1.24
CA GLU A 31 -4.62 12.80 0.10
C GLU A 31 -5.05 11.78 1.16
N GLN A 32 -6.28 11.26 1.06
CA GLN A 32 -6.77 10.20 1.95
C GLN A 32 -5.96 8.91 1.77
N PHE A 33 -5.66 8.56 0.51
CA PHE A 33 -4.86 7.38 0.19
C PHE A 33 -3.42 7.52 0.70
N ALA A 34 -2.78 8.67 0.49
CA ALA A 34 -1.45 8.97 1.02
C ALA A 34 -1.41 8.89 2.55
N ALA A 35 -2.39 9.50 3.23
CA ALA A 35 -2.49 9.45 4.69
C ALA A 35 -2.69 8.02 5.20
N HIS A 36 -3.48 7.21 4.50
CA HIS A 36 -3.67 5.79 4.82
C HIS A 36 -2.37 5.00 4.66
N ILE A 37 -1.66 5.17 3.55
CA ILE A 37 -0.36 4.53 3.32
C ILE A 37 0.64 4.90 4.40
N GLU A 38 0.73 6.18 4.76
CA GLU A 38 1.61 6.66 5.83
C GLU A 38 1.28 5.98 7.17
N LYS A 39 -0.02 5.85 7.49
CA LYS A 39 -0.45 5.14 8.71
C LYS A 39 0.01 3.68 8.70
N VAL A 40 -0.16 2.97 7.58
CA VAL A 40 0.25 1.57 7.41
C VAL A 40 1.76 1.41 7.52
N VAL A 41 2.54 2.31 6.91
CA VAL A 41 4.01 2.28 6.97
C VAL A 41 4.52 2.62 8.37
N LYS A 42 3.88 3.56 9.06
CA LYS A 42 4.29 4.01 10.41
C LYS A 42 3.93 3.00 11.50
N ASN A 43 2.77 2.35 11.40
CA ASN A 43 2.29 1.36 12.37
C ASN A 43 1.80 0.09 11.69
N PRO A 44 2.69 -0.67 11.02
CA PRO A 44 2.29 -1.91 10.36
C PRO A 44 1.95 -2.98 11.41
N THR A 45 0.99 -3.84 11.08
CA THR A 45 0.80 -5.12 11.79
C THR A 45 1.99 -6.03 11.55
N SER A 46 2.55 -6.05 10.34
CA SER A 46 3.75 -6.82 10.01
C SER A 46 4.55 -6.13 8.91
N SER A 47 5.87 -6.25 8.95
CA SER A 47 6.76 -5.75 7.89
C SER A 47 7.74 -6.83 7.42
N LYS A 48 8.07 -6.79 6.12
CA LYS A 48 9.02 -7.70 5.46
C LYS A 48 9.99 -6.87 4.62
N ASN A 49 11.28 -7.07 4.84
CA ASN A 49 12.32 -6.47 4.02
C ASN A 49 12.82 -7.49 2.99
N PHE A 50 13.00 -7.03 1.76
CA PHE A 50 13.51 -7.84 0.65
C PHE A 50 14.88 -7.33 0.22
N SER A 51 15.63 -8.19 -0.47
CA SER A 51 16.87 -7.79 -1.13
C SER A 51 16.64 -6.64 -2.11
N GLY A 52 17.58 -5.70 -2.18
CA GLY A 52 17.49 -4.56 -3.08
C GLY A 52 16.77 -3.32 -2.52
N GLY A 53 16.41 -3.33 -1.24
CA GLY A 53 15.88 -2.16 -0.51
C GLY A 53 14.36 -2.02 -0.57
N ARG A 54 13.65 -3.05 -1.03
CA ARG A 54 12.19 -3.09 -1.07
C ARG A 54 11.66 -3.54 0.30
N THR A 55 10.57 -2.93 0.75
CA THR A 55 9.91 -3.29 2.02
C THR A 55 8.42 -3.41 1.80
N ALA A 56 7.81 -4.50 2.27
CA ALA A 56 6.36 -4.65 2.34
C ALA A 56 5.87 -4.46 3.78
N TYR A 57 4.77 -3.73 3.92
CA TYR A 57 4.06 -3.45 5.16
C TYR A 57 2.65 -4.01 5.02
N TRP A 58 2.17 -4.65 6.07
CA TRP A 58 0.84 -5.20 6.16
C TRP A 58 0.08 -4.56 7.30
N ASP A 59 -1.15 -4.15 7.03
CA ASP A 59 -2.10 -3.68 8.03
C ASP A 59 -3.33 -4.60 8.05
N GLU A 60 -3.44 -5.39 9.11
CA GLU A 60 -4.54 -6.34 9.31
C GLU A 60 -5.91 -5.64 9.43
N PRO A 61 -6.06 -4.52 10.18
CA PRO A 61 -7.35 -3.85 10.33
C PRO A 61 -7.97 -3.38 9.02
N SER A 62 -7.15 -2.86 8.09
CA SER A 62 -7.64 -2.42 6.78
C SER A 62 -7.49 -3.47 5.69
N GLY A 63 -6.74 -4.56 5.92
CA GLY A 63 -6.39 -5.54 4.90
C GLY A 63 -5.51 -4.94 3.80
N THR A 64 -4.69 -3.93 4.12
CA THR A 64 -3.87 -3.21 3.14
C THR A 64 -2.45 -3.74 3.13
N VAL A 65 -1.93 -4.00 1.94
CA VAL A 65 -0.49 -4.20 1.71
C VAL A 65 0.10 -2.96 1.07
N VAL A 66 1.19 -2.44 1.65
CA VAL A 66 2.01 -1.37 1.06
C VAL A 66 3.36 -1.94 0.72
N ILE A 67 3.78 -1.87 -0.54
CA ILE A 67 5.09 -2.32 -0.98
C ILE A 67 5.90 -1.11 -1.43
N ARG A 68 6.82 -0.66 -0.57
CA ARG A 68 7.73 0.44 -0.86
C ARG A 68 8.92 -0.06 -1.67
N ASN A 69 9.21 0.62 -2.78
CA ASN A 69 10.39 0.39 -3.60
C ASN A 69 11.09 1.73 -3.90
N PRO A 70 12.16 2.09 -3.15
CA PRO A 70 12.86 3.36 -3.35
C PRO A 70 13.49 3.56 -4.74
N LYS A 71 13.63 2.48 -5.52
CA LYS A 71 14.17 2.54 -6.89
C LYS A 71 13.09 2.74 -7.97
N SER A 72 11.82 2.69 -7.59
CA SER A 72 10.70 2.94 -8.51
C SER A 72 10.42 4.43 -8.60
N ALA A 73 10.09 4.91 -9.80
CA ALA A 73 9.69 6.30 -10.02
C ALA A 73 8.46 6.70 -9.16
N ASP A 74 7.58 5.73 -8.87
CA ASP A 74 6.35 5.91 -8.12
C ASP A 74 6.48 5.54 -6.63
N GLY A 75 7.71 5.27 -6.14
CA GLY A 75 7.99 4.95 -4.74
C GLY A 75 7.45 3.59 -4.24
N GLY A 76 6.60 2.90 -5.01
CA GLY A 76 6.02 1.62 -4.63
C GLY A 76 4.59 1.40 -5.13
N THR A 77 3.84 0.59 -4.39
CA THR A 77 2.41 0.38 -4.60
C THR A 77 1.69 0.13 -3.27
N ALA A 78 0.39 0.36 -3.22
CA ALA A 78 -0.45 0.01 -2.08
C ALA A 78 -1.83 -0.46 -2.59
N PHE A 79 -2.34 -1.55 -2.02
CA PHE A 79 -3.58 -2.19 -2.47
C PHE A 79 -4.16 -3.11 -1.41
N ARG A 80 -5.41 -3.57 -1.60
CA ARG A 80 -6.06 -4.56 -0.72
C ARG A 80 -6.23 -5.88 -1.47
N PRO A 81 -5.35 -6.87 -1.25
CA PRO A 81 -5.46 -8.15 -1.95
C PRO A 81 -6.73 -8.89 -1.53
N THR A 82 -7.40 -9.54 -2.48
CA THR A 82 -8.58 -10.38 -2.22
C THR A 82 -8.29 -11.54 -1.26
N ASN A 83 -7.07 -12.10 -1.32
CA ASN A 83 -6.61 -13.15 -0.41
C ASN A 83 -6.06 -12.61 0.92
N GLY A 84 -6.15 -11.29 1.16
CA GLY A 84 -5.78 -10.63 2.39
C GLY A 84 -4.37 -10.99 2.88
N ARG A 85 -4.29 -11.39 4.15
CA ARG A 85 -3.03 -11.76 4.83
C ARG A 85 -2.23 -12.82 4.07
N ALA A 86 -2.91 -13.78 3.43
CA ALA A 86 -2.24 -14.84 2.69
C ALA A 86 -1.40 -14.30 1.52
N TYR A 87 -1.84 -13.21 0.86
CA TYR A 87 -1.04 -12.56 -0.17
C TYR A 87 0.28 -12.04 0.42
N TYR A 88 0.19 -11.32 1.53
CA TYR A 88 1.35 -10.75 2.21
C TYR A 88 2.32 -11.83 2.71
N ASP A 89 1.81 -12.92 3.28
CA ASP A 89 2.62 -14.01 3.80
C ASP A 89 3.39 -14.75 2.69
N ASN A 90 2.84 -14.78 1.46
CA ASN A 90 3.48 -15.39 0.29
C ASN A 90 4.41 -14.44 -0.50
N LEU A 91 4.55 -13.17 -0.10
CA LEU A 91 5.52 -12.26 -0.73
C LEU A 91 6.96 -12.80 -0.57
N ARG A 92 7.70 -12.80 -1.69
CA ARG A 92 9.08 -13.27 -1.83
C ARG A 92 9.94 -12.26 -2.58
#